data_AF-A0A8J8JSH4-F1
#
_entry.id   AF-A0A8J8JSH4-F1
#
_cell.length_a   1.000
_cell.length_b   1.000
_cell.length_c   1.000
_cell.angle_alpha   90.00
_cell.angle_beta   90.00
_cell.angle_gamma   90.00
#
_symmetry.space_group_name_H-M   'P 1'
#
loop_
_entity.id
_entity.type
_entity.pdbx_description
1 polymer ?
#
loop_
_entity_poly.entity_id
_entity_poly.type
_entity_poly.pdbx_seq_one_letter_code
_entity_poly.pdbx_strand_id
1 'polypeptide(L)'
;MTMFLPVLLVLLVRLIIATLNTNGQPKQQQAKQNTIPIKRRYAMRRCIFGRKIRNTATLFNGHYIDVKTLYIQLYNDIPSVSFIGELDATNAFAYIRETCGCDIVSTYQHTYFSYETQSTHFNNTIFVLANERIIELGNNYCHLLFSHIDYAWAKKMLFALADFRTAETTETPVVKQVIGFARQAEMN
;
A
#
# COMPACT_ATOMS: atom_id res chain seq x y z
N MET A 1 52.74 -26.44 29.52
CA MET A 1 51.65 -25.58 30.04
C MET A 1 51.63 -24.23 29.32
N THR A 2 51.21 -24.16 28.06
CA THR A 2 51.23 -22.90 27.26
C THR A 2 49.94 -22.69 26.43
N MET A 3 48.87 -23.45 26.67
CA MET A 3 47.62 -23.36 25.89
C MET A 3 46.63 -22.29 26.37
N PHE A 4 46.91 -21.56 27.45
CA PHE A 4 45.98 -20.58 28.01
C PHE A 4 46.11 -19.15 27.46
N LEU A 5 47.22 -18.83 26.78
CA LEU A 5 47.49 -17.49 26.26
C LEU A 5 46.56 -17.05 25.10
N PRO A 6 46.22 -17.89 24.09
CA PRO A 6 45.39 -17.44 22.98
C PRO A 6 43.92 -17.22 23.40
N VAL A 7 43.41 -18.00 24.36
CA VAL A 7 42.05 -17.86 24.87
C VAL A 7 41.89 -16.57 25.70
N LEU A 8 42.88 -16.25 26.52
CA LEU A 8 42.90 -15.00 27.29
C LEU A 8 42.88 -13.77 26.39
N LEU A 9 43.64 -13.80 25.28
CA LEU A 9 43.71 -12.70 24.33
C LEU A 9 42.38 -12.48 23.60
N VAL A 10 41.68 -13.55 23.21
CA VAL A 10 40.33 -13.45 22.61
C VAL A 10 39.30 -12.89 23.60
N LEU A 11 39.37 -13.28 24.87
CA LEU A 11 38.48 -12.76 25.90
C LEU A 11 38.72 -11.27 26.18
N LEU A 12 39.98 -10.84 26.23
CA LEU A 12 40.32 -9.42 26.41
C LEU A 12 39.84 -8.57 25.23
N VAL A 13 40.02 -9.03 24.00
CA VAL A 13 39.52 -8.33 22.80
C VAL A 13 38.00 -8.19 22.84
N ARG A 14 37.27 -9.24 23.23
CA ARG A 14 35.80 -9.16 23.37
C ARG A 14 35.36 -8.23 24.49
N LEU A 15 36.10 -8.15 25.59
CA LEU A 15 35.81 -7.23 26.69
C LEU A 15 36.02 -5.76 26.28
N ILE A 16 37.05 -5.48 25.48
CA ILE A 16 37.33 -4.14 24.95
C ILE A 16 36.24 -3.73 23.94
N ILE A 17 35.82 -4.62 23.04
CA ILE A 17 34.73 -4.34 22.10
C ILE A 17 33.40 -4.10 22.85
N ALA A 18 33.12 -4.87 23.90
CA ALA A 18 31.91 -4.69 24.70
C ALA A 18 31.89 -3.35 25.46
N THR A 19 33.04 -2.91 25.98
CA THR A 19 33.16 -1.63 26.72
C THR A 19 33.15 -0.41 25.80
N LEU A 20 33.57 -0.55 24.54
CA LEU A 20 33.49 0.52 23.55
C LEU A 20 32.06 0.71 23.00
N ASN A 21 31.22 -0.33 23.01
CA ASN A 21 29.85 -0.28 22.50
C ASN A 21 28.79 0.22 23.50
N THR A 22 29.16 0.62 24.73
CA THR A 22 28.19 1.10 25.74
C THR A 22 27.95 2.60 25.76
N ASN A 23 28.62 3.39 24.91
CA ASN A 23 28.40 4.83 24.80
C ASN A 23 27.65 5.20 23.52
N GLY A 24 26.31 5.27 23.59
CA GLY A 24 25.53 5.84 22.49
C GLY A 24 24.08 5.39 22.39
N GLN A 25 23.32 5.37 23.48
CA GLN A 25 21.86 5.44 23.38
C GLN A 25 21.43 6.81 23.92
N PRO A 26 21.00 7.76 23.06
CA PRO A 26 20.37 8.97 23.56
C PRO A 26 19.12 8.56 24.32
N LYS A 27 18.99 9.06 25.56
CA LYS A 27 17.76 8.97 26.35
C LYS A 27 16.63 9.57 25.52
N GLN A 28 15.81 8.72 24.90
CA GLN A 28 14.55 9.14 24.31
C GLN A 28 13.70 9.67 25.45
N GLN A 29 13.64 11.00 25.55
CA GLN A 29 12.62 11.70 26.29
C GLN A 29 11.29 11.17 25.76
N GLN A 30 10.57 10.46 26.63
CA GLN A 30 9.22 10.00 26.38
C GLN A 30 8.35 11.24 26.20
N ALA A 31 8.20 11.68 24.95
CA ALA A 31 7.12 12.55 24.54
C ALA A 31 5.83 11.83 24.95
N LYS A 32 5.12 12.44 25.90
CA LYS A 32 3.82 12.01 26.39
C LYS A 32 2.85 12.07 25.20
N GLN A 33 2.83 11.00 24.41
CA GLN A 33 1.90 10.85 23.31
C GLN A 33 0.51 10.81 23.95
N ASN A 34 -0.26 11.87 23.71
CA ASN A 34 -1.71 11.87 23.92
C ASN A 34 -2.30 10.87 22.92
N THR A 35 -2.18 9.58 23.23
CA THR A 35 -2.90 8.52 22.54
C THR A 35 -4.36 8.69 22.96
N ILE A 36 -5.13 9.37 22.12
CA ILE A 36 -6.59 9.25 22.17
C ILE A 36 -6.83 7.74 22.01
N PRO A 37 -7.42 7.05 23.01
CA PRO A 37 -7.67 5.63 22.86
C PRO A 37 -8.63 5.48 21.68
N ILE A 38 -8.12 4.93 20.58
CA ILE A 38 -8.95 4.49 19.47
C ILE A 38 -9.86 3.44 20.07
N LYS A 39 -11.10 3.84 20.39
CA LYS A 39 -12.16 2.94 20.83
C LYS A 39 -12.35 1.95 19.69
N ARG A 40 -11.69 0.79 19.77
CA ARG A 40 -11.93 -0.37 18.90
C ARG A 40 -13.37 -0.83 19.12
N ARG A 41 -14.31 -0.15 18.48
CA ARG A 41 -15.67 -0.64 18.26
C ARG A 41 -15.65 -1.58 17.04
N TYR A 42 -14.85 -2.64 17.12
CA TYR A 42 -15.21 -3.85 16.37
C TYR A 42 -16.22 -4.58 17.24
N ALA A 43 -17.47 -4.14 17.16
CA ALA A 43 -18.59 -4.92 17.68
C ALA A 43 -18.59 -6.25 16.90
N MET A 44 -18.04 -7.29 17.52
CA MET A 44 -18.16 -8.67 17.08
C MET A 44 -19.64 -9.04 17.00
N ARG A 45 -20.23 -8.91 15.80
CA ARG A 45 -21.51 -9.51 15.43
C ARG A 45 -21.48 -10.09 14.02
N ARG A 46 -20.35 -10.67 13.58
CA ARG A 46 -20.20 -11.24 12.23
C ARG A 46 -20.37 -12.77 12.16
N CYS A 47 -20.98 -13.41 13.16
CA CYS A 47 -20.95 -14.87 13.30
C CYS A 47 -22.26 -15.65 13.12
N ILE A 48 -23.36 -15.07 12.61
CA ILE A 48 -24.60 -15.87 12.38
C ILE A 48 -25.17 -15.72 10.97
N PHE A 49 -24.80 -14.67 10.23
CA PHE A 49 -25.19 -14.46 8.83
C PHE A 49 -23.98 -14.23 7.92
N GLY A 50 -22.93 -15.03 8.09
CA GLY A 50 -21.78 -15.00 7.20
C GLY A 50 -22.24 -15.23 5.76
N ARG A 51 -22.35 -14.16 4.98
CA ARG A 51 -22.67 -14.26 3.55
C ARG A 51 -21.46 -14.89 2.87
N LYS A 52 -21.57 -16.21 2.65
CA LYS A 52 -20.62 -16.98 1.87
C LYS A 52 -20.76 -16.53 0.41
N ILE A 53 -19.70 -15.99 -0.18
CA ILE A 53 -19.63 -15.85 -1.64
C ILE A 53 -19.93 -17.24 -2.22
N ARG A 54 -21.01 -17.34 -2.99
CA ARG A 54 -21.37 -18.58 -3.68
C ARG A 54 -20.49 -18.82 -4.91
N ASN A 55 -19.92 -17.77 -5.48
CA ASN A 55 -19.08 -17.85 -6.67
C ASN A 55 -17.83 -16.96 -6.53
N THR A 56 -16.68 -17.57 -6.30
CA THR A 56 -15.39 -16.88 -6.21
C THR A 56 -14.81 -16.52 -7.57
N ALA A 57 -15.38 -17.04 -8.68
CA ALA A 57 -14.92 -16.71 -10.03
C ALA A 57 -15.09 -15.21 -10.34
N THR A 58 -16.02 -14.51 -9.68
CA THR A 58 -16.17 -13.06 -9.85
C THR A 58 -15.09 -12.25 -9.12
N LEU A 59 -14.41 -12.84 -8.13
CA LEU A 59 -13.33 -12.15 -7.41
C LEU A 59 -12.08 -12.00 -8.27
N PHE A 60 -11.88 -12.89 -9.24
CA PHE A 60 -10.73 -12.87 -10.13
C PHE A 60 -11.17 -12.37 -11.50
N ASN A 61 -10.64 -11.23 -11.92
CA ASN A 61 -10.87 -10.70 -13.26
C ASN A 61 -9.56 -10.82 -14.05
N GLY A 62 -9.55 -11.72 -15.03
CA GLY A 62 -8.32 -12.12 -15.73
C GLY A 62 -7.36 -12.85 -14.79
N HIS A 63 -6.15 -12.32 -14.62
CA HIS A 63 -5.07 -12.97 -13.86
C HIS A 63 -4.96 -12.50 -12.41
N TYR A 64 -5.80 -11.57 -11.97
CA TYR A 64 -5.67 -10.99 -10.64
C TYR A 64 -7.01 -10.63 -9.99
N ILE A 65 -6.96 -10.12 -8.77
CA ILE A 65 -8.14 -9.78 -7.96
C ILE A 65 -8.81 -8.53 -8.52
N ASP A 66 -10.12 -8.61 -8.74
CA ASP A 66 -10.96 -7.44 -9.02
C ASP A 66 -11.19 -6.65 -7.72
N VAL A 67 -10.62 -5.45 -7.65
CA VAL A 67 -10.61 -4.64 -6.42
C VAL A 67 -12.02 -4.23 -5.96
N LYS A 68 -12.97 -4.06 -6.89
CA LYS A 68 -14.37 -3.68 -6.57
C LYS A 68 -15.11 -4.86 -5.94
N THR A 69 -14.94 -6.05 -6.49
CA THR A 69 -15.48 -7.29 -5.93
C THR A 69 -14.86 -7.59 -4.56
N LEU A 70 -13.55 -7.35 -4.41
CA LEU A 70 -12.88 -7.45 -3.13
C LEU A 70 -13.48 -6.49 -2.09
N TYR A 71 -13.74 -5.23 -2.46
CA TYR A 71 -14.37 -4.26 -1.56
C TYR A 71 -15.74 -4.73 -1.08
N ILE A 72 -16.61 -5.12 -2.01
CA ILE A 72 -17.96 -5.64 -1.70
C ILE A 72 -17.86 -6.85 -0.78
N GLN A 73 -16.87 -7.72 -0.99
CA GLN A 73 -16.66 -8.89 -0.16
C GLN A 73 -16.22 -8.55 1.26
N LEU A 74 -15.32 -7.58 1.42
CA LEU A 74 -14.78 -7.20 2.73
C LEU A 74 -15.80 -6.43 3.56
N TYR A 75 -16.57 -5.53 2.94
CA TYR A 75 -17.40 -4.55 3.64
C TYR A 75 -18.90 -4.74 3.44
N ASN A 76 -19.33 -5.58 2.49
CA ASN A 76 -20.76 -5.76 2.13
C ASN A 76 -21.43 -4.42 1.78
N ASP A 77 -20.68 -3.57 1.07
CA ASP A 77 -21.14 -2.27 0.59
C ASP A 77 -20.49 -1.98 -0.78
N ILE A 78 -21.06 -1.04 -1.52
CA ILE A 78 -20.56 -0.62 -2.83
C ILE A 78 -19.58 0.56 -2.64
N PRO A 79 -18.36 0.48 -3.18
CA PRO A 79 -17.38 1.55 -3.04
C PRO A 79 -17.74 2.77 -3.89
N SER A 80 -17.45 3.95 -3.37
CA SER A 80 -17.10 5.10 -4.20
C SER A 80 -15.69 4.89 -4.74
N VAL A 81 -15.44 5.30 -5.99
CA VAL A 81 -14.15 5.08 -6.66
C VAL A 81 -13.60 6.41 -7.16
N SER A 82 -12.34 6.67 -6.87
CA SER A 82 -11.54 7.74 -7.47
C SER A 82 -10.39 7.14 -8.25
N PHE A 83 -10.01 7.80 -9.34
CA PHE A 83 -8.97 7.34 -10.26
C PHE A 83 -7.96 8.46 -10.51
N ILE A 84 -6.69 8.09 -10.58
CA ILE A 84 -5.62 8.94 -11.11
C ILE A 84 -4.69 8.07 -11.97
N GLY A 85 -4.42 8.53 -13.18
CA GLY A 85 -3.52 7.87 -14.14
C GLY A 85 -2.18 8.59 -14.26
N GLU A 86 -1.34 8.08 -15.17
CA GLU A 86 -0.01 8.62 -15.47
C GLU A 86 0.86 8.79 -14.24
N LEU A 87 0.84 7.83 -13.32
CA LEU A 87 1.65 7.87 -12.12
C LEU A 87 3.00 7.18 -12.32
N ASP A 88 4.04 7.74 -11.71
CA ASP A 88 5.23 6.97 -11.37
C ASP A 88 4.85 6.01 -10.24
N ALA A 89 4.58 4.76 -10.61
CA ALA A 89 4.14 3.74 -9.66
C ALA A 89 5.19 3.44 -8.57
N THR A 90 6.48 3.66 -8.82
CA THR A 90 7.52 3.41 -7.82
C THR A 90 7.44 4.45 -6.71
N ASN A 91 7.38 5.73 -7.10
CA ASN A 91 7.26 6.84 -6.16
C ASN A 91 5.90 6.83 -5.44
N ALA A 92 4.81 6.54 -6.17
CA ALA A 92 3.49 6.39 -5.57
C ALA A 92 3.43 5.23 -4.56
N PHE A 93 4.06 4.08 -4.87
CA PHE A 93 4.14 2.94 -3.96
C PHE A 93 4.85 3.32 -2.66
N ALA A 94 6.02 3.98 -2.77
CA ALA A 94 6.79 4.42 -1.61
C ALA A 94 5.96 5.38 -0.73
N TYR A 95 5.31 6.38 -1.34
CA TYR A 95 4.46 7.32 -0.64
C TYR A 95 3.28 6.65 0.08
N ILE A 96 2.59 5.70 -0.56
CA ILE A 96 1.47 4.98 0.05
C ILE A 96 1.95 4.15 1.25
N ARG A 97 3.08 3.44 1.11
CA ARG A 97 3.66 2.63 2.18
C ARG A 97 4.04 3.47 3.40
N GLU A 98 4.61 4.64 3.18
CA GLU A 98 5.00 5.56 4.24
C GLU A 98 3.77 6.20 4.90
N THR A 99 2.90 6.80 4.10
CA THR A 99 1.75 7.60 4.58
C THR A 99 0.66 6.75 5.21
N CYS A 100 0.40 5.56 4.66
CA CYS A 100 -0.66 4.68 5.12
C CYS A 100 -0.15 3.48 5.92
N GLY A 101 1.16 3.37 6.17
CA GLY A 101 1.79 2.17 6.75
C GLY A 101 1.11 1.62 8.01
N CYS A 102 0.71 2.49 8.93
CA CYS A 102 0.01 2.11 10.16
C CYS A 102 -1.46 1.69 9.95
N ASP A 103 -2.08 2.13 8.85
CA ASP A 103 -3.47 1.84 8.50
C ASP A 103 -3.59 0.61 7.58
N ILE A 104 -2.50 0.13 6.99
CA ILE A 104 -2.50 -1.07 6.13
C ILE A 104 -2.80 -2.31 6.98
N VAL A 105 -3.94 -2.93 6.70
CA VAL A 105 -4.39 -4.19 7.30
C VAL A 105 -3.85 -5.38 6.51
N SER A 106 -3.81 -5.27 5.17
CA SER A 106 -3.32 -6.33 4.29
C SER A 106 -2.79 -5.76 2.99
N THR A 107 -1.89 -6.50 2.35
CA THR A 107 -1.35 -6.16 1.03
C THR A 107 -1.37 -7.40 0.15
N TYR A 108 -1.93 -7.26 -1.05
CA TYR A 108 -1.91 -8.29 -2.08
C TYR A 108 -1.11 -7.75 -3.26
N GLN A 109 -0.25 -8.57 -3.87
CA GLN A 109 0.53 -8.16 -5.03
C GLN A 109 0.42 -9.18 -6.16
N HIS A 110 0.37 -8.66 -7.39
CA HIS A 110 0.61 -9.41 -8.61
C HIS A 110 2.01 -9.06 -9.11
N THR A 111 2.92 -10.02 -9.12
CA THR A 111 4.33 -9.81 -9.45
C THR A 111 4.76 -10.66 -10.62
N TYR A 112 5.72 -10.17 -11.40
CA TYR A 112 6.37 -10.90 -12.47
C TYR A 112 7.89 -10.80 -12.35
N PHE A 113 8.60 -11.77 -12.91
CA PHE A 113 10.06 -11.77 -12.95
C PHE A 113 10.53 -11.24 -14.30
N SER A 114 11.39 -10.22 -14.30
CA SER A 114 12.06 -9.75 -15.51
C SER A 114 13.40 -10.47 -15.67
N TYR A 115 13.56 -11.19 -16.78
CA TYR A 115 14.82 -11.83 -17.12
C TYR A 115 15.91 -10.84 -17.52
N GLU A 116 15.54 -9.67 -18.05
CA GLU A 116 16.49 -8.63 -18.45
C GLU A 116 17.17 -7.99 -17.23
N THR A 117 16.37 -7.64 -16.23
CA THR A 117 16.89 -7.02 -15.00
C THR A 117 17.20 -8.04 -13.90
N GLN A 118 16.91 -9.33 -14.13
CA GLN A 118 17.02 -10.41 -13.14
C GLN A 118 16.35 -10.05 -11.80
N SER A 119 15.19 -9.37 -11.86
CA SER A 119 14.50 -8.83 -10.69
C SER A 119 12.99 -9.02 -10.78
N THR A 120 12.34 -9.08 -9.62
CA THR A 120 10.88 -9.13 -9.51
C THR A 120 10.30 -7.73 -9.54
N HIS A 121 9.28 -7.53 -10.36
CA HIS A 121 8.50 -6.30 -10.46
C HIS A 121 7.04 -6.58 -10.09
N PHE A 122 6.31 -5.56 -9.61
CA PHE A 122 4.87 -5.68 -9.45
C PHE A 122 4.15 -5.09 -10.66
N ASN A 123 3.04 -5.72 -11.04
CA ASN A 123 2.12 -5.18 -12.03
C ASN A 123 0.98 -4.42 -11.32
N ASN A 124 0.37 -5.06 -10.31
CA ASN A 124 -0.64 -4.47 -9.45
C ASN A 124 -0.31 -4.73 -7.98
N THR A 125 -0.54 -3.75 -7.12
CA THR A 125 -0.55 -3.89 -5.67
C THR A 125 -1.88 -3.39 -5.13
N ILE A 126 -2.53 -4.18 -4.27
CA ILE A 126 -3.75 -3.80 -3.55
C ILE A 126 -3.41 -3.66 -2.07
N PHE A 127 -3.64 -2.46 -1.52
CA PHE A 127 -3.56 -2.17 -0.09
C PHE A 127 -4.97 -2.13 0.49
N VAL A 128 -5.27 -3.03 1.41
CA VAL A 128 -6.48 -2.95 2.25
C VAL A 128 -6.13 -2.16 3.48
N LEU A 129 -6.80 -1.03 3.67
CA LEU A 129 -6.61 -0.14 4.82
C LEU A 129 -7.71 -0.32 5.86
N ALA A 130 -7.49 0.22 7.05
CA ALA A 130 -8.55 0.44 8.02
C ALA A 130 -9.64 1.39 7.47
N ASN A 131 -10.80 1.42 8.13
CA ASN A 131 -11.92 2.31 7.80
C ASN A 131 -12.50 2.12 6.39
N GLU A 132 -12.58 0.88 5.91
CA GLU A 132 -13.27 0.55 4.65
C GLU A 132 -12.67 1.26 3.43
N ARG A 133 -11.33 1.26 3.34
CA ARG A 133 -10.60 1.88 2.24
C ARG A 133 -9.69 0.86 1.58
N ILE A 134 -9.65 0.89 0.26
CA ILE A 134 -8.74 0.06 -0.53
C ILE A 134 -8.05 0.95 -1.55
N ILE A 135 -6.75 0.74 -1.70
CA ILE A 135 -5.95 1.37 -2.75
C ILE A 135 -5.47 0.27 -3.69
N GLU A 136 -5.80 0.35 -4.97
CA GLU A 136 -5.15 -0.42 -6.01
C GLU A 136 -4.16 0.50 -6.73
N LEU A 137 -2.91 0.06 -6.83
CA LEU A 137 -1.84 0.73 -7.58
C LEU A 137 -1.40 -0.22 -8.70
N GLY A 138 -1.66 0.16 -9.95
CA GLY A 138 -1.14 -0.51 -11.13
C GLY A 138 0.17 0.11 -11.62
N ASN A 139 0.64 -0.30 -12.80
CA ASN A 139 1.89 0.19 -13.41
C ASN A 139 1.98 1.71 -13.57
N ASN A 140 0.85 2.39 -13.81
CA ASN A 140 0.82 3.84 -14.03
C ASN A 140 -0.48 4.49 -13.56
N TYR A 141 -1.23 3.84 -12.68
CA TYR A 141 -2.50 4.37 -12.21
C TYR A 141 -2.78 3.93 -10.79
N CYS A 142 -3.70 4.64 -10.15
CA CYS A 142 -4.21 4.29 -8.84
C CYS A 142 -5.74 4.41 -8.80
N HIS A 143 -6.39 3.37 -8.26
CA HIS A 143 -7.78 3.44 -7.80
C HIS A 143 -7.82 3.59 -6.28
N LEU A 144 -8.62 4.55 -5.82
CA LEU A 144 -8.98 4.69 -4.41
C LEU A 144 -10.45 4.28 -4.25
N LEU A 145 -10.69 3.24 -3.48
CA LEU A 145 -12.02 2.75 -3.13
C LEU A 145 -12.31 3.10 -1.68
N PHE A 146 -13.47 3.70 -1.43
CA PHE A 146 -13.83 4.22 -0.11
C PHE A 146 -15.35 4.29 0.06
N SER A 147 -15.81 4.39 1.31
CA SER A 147 -17.21 4.63 1.63
C SER A 147 -17.66 6.03 1.20
N HIS A 148 -18.94 6.22 0.92
CA HIS A 148 -19.50 7.50 0.45
C HIS A 148 -19.22 8.72 1.37
N ILE A 149 -18.93 8.49 2.65
CA ILE A 149 -18.59 9.55 3.61
C ILE A 149 -17.11 9.98 3.58
N ASP A 150 -16.24 9.17 2.97
CA ASP A 150 -14.78 9.32 3.04
C ASP A 150 -14.18 10.09 1.84
N TYR A 151 -15.00 10.85 1.14
CA TYR A 151 -14.54 11.63 -0.02
C TYR A 151 -13.40 12.61 0.31
N ALA A 152 -13.40 13.20 1.51
CA ALA A 152 -12.32 14.10 1.93
C ALA A 152 -10.96 13.39 2.01
N TRP A 153 -10.94 12.13 2.46
CA TRP A 153 -9.73 11.31 2.47
C TRP A 153 -9.27 11.00 1.04
N ALA A 154 -10.19 10.55 0.18
CA ALA A 154 -9.88 10.22 -1.21
C ALA A 154 -9.33 11.44 -1.97
N LYS A 155 -9.96 12.61 -1.77
CA LYS A 155 -9.48 13.88 -2.31
C LYS A 155 -8.05 14.16 -1.85
N LYS A 156 -7.77 14.12 -0.54
CA LYS A 156 -6.42 14.35 -0.02
C LYS A 156 -5.38 13.42 -0.65
N MET A 157 -5.72 12.13 -0.78
CA MET A 157 -4.84 11.14 -1.42
C MET A 157 -4.61 11.45 -2.90
N LEU A 158 -5.65 11.80 -3.66
CA LEU A 158 -5.51 12.20 -5.07
C LEU A 158 -4.56 13.39 -5.24
N PHE A 159 -4.73 14.43 -4.41
CA PHE A 159 -3.88 15.62 -4.49
C PHE A 159 -2.41 15.29 -4.20
N ALA A 160 -2.14 14.43 -3.22
CA ALA A 160 -0.77 14.00 -2.94
C ALA A 160 -0.20 13.10 -4.04
N LEU A 161 -1.02 12.21 -4.61
CA LEU A 161 -0.58 11.33 -5.70
C LEU A 161 -0.32 12.10 -7.00
N ALA A 162 -0.96 13.26 -7.20
CA ALA A 162 -0.75 14.11 -8.36
C ALA A 162 0.69 14.63 -8.47
N ASP A 163 1.43 14.72 -7.35
CA ASP A 163 2.84 15.10 -7.33
C ASP A 163 3.74 14.05 -7.99
N PHE A 164 3.26 12.81 -8.15
CA PHE A 164 3.98 11.70 -8.80
C PHE A 164 3.53 11.46 -10.23
N ARG A 165 2.80 12.40 -10.85
CA ARG A 165 2.41 12.26 -12.24
C ARG A 165 3.65 12.31 -13.14
N THR A 166 3.83 11.31 -13.99
CA THR A 166 4.87 11.32 -15.02
C THR A 166 4.51 12.36 -16.08
N ALA A 167 5.47 13.20 -16.45
CA ALA A 167 5.31 14.06 -17.63
C ALA A 167 5.26 13.15 -18.87
N GLU A 168 4.24 13.31 -19.71
CA GLU A 168 4.14 12.57 -20.97
C GLU A 168 5.41 12.79 -21.81
N THR A 169 6.10 11.71 -22.20
CA THR A 169 6.98 11.74 -23.36
C THR A 169 6.09 12.09 -24.56
N THR A 170 6.26 13.31 -25.07
CA THR A 170 5.45 13.93 -26.12
C THR A 170 5.68 13.24 -27.46
N GLU A 171 5.22 12.00 -27.64
CA GLU A 171 5.33 11.27 -28.91
C GLU A 171 4.04 10.51 -29.24
N THR A 172 2.89 11.17 -29.19
CA THR A 172 1.70 10.84 -30.02
C THR A 172 0.62 11.89 -29.84
N PRO A 173 -0.15 12.24 -30.89
CA PRO A 173 -1.14 13.30 -30.80
C PRO A 173 -2.27 12.91 -29.85
N VAL A 174 -2.48 13.76 -28.84
CA VAL A 174 -3.48 13.64 -27.78
C VAL A 174 -4.88 13.50 -28.38
N VAL A 175 -5.38 12.28 -28.50
CA VAL A 175 -6.82 12.04 -28.52
C VAL A 175 -7.29 12.38 -27.11
N LYS A 176 -7.88 13.56 -26.96
CA LYS A 176 -8.41 14.08 -25.69
C LYS A 176 -9.40 13.06 -25.14
N GLN A 177 -8.95 12.19 -24.22
CA GLN A 177 -9.82 11.21 -23.60
C GLN A 177 -10.88 11.96 -22.82
N VAL A 178 -12.12 11.87 -23.30
CA VAL A 178 -13.28 12.47 -22.65
C VAL A 178 -13.56 11.64 -21.41
N ILE A 179 -13.28 12.20 -20.23
CA ILE A 179 -13.58 11.56 -18.95
C ILE A 179 -15.10 11.68 -18.71
N GLY A 180 -15.85 10.59 -18.91
CA GLY A 180 -17.28 10.47 -18.55
C GLY A 180 -18.17 9.87 -19.65
N PHE A 181 -19.50 9.89 -19.43
CA PHE A 181 -20.52 9.44 -20.39
C PHE A 181 -20.74 10.39 -21.57
N ALA A 182 -19.89 11.41 -21.76
CA ALA A 182 -20.00 12.30 -22.90
C ALA A 182 -19.56 11.52 -24.15
N ARG A 183 -20.55 11.11 -24.96
CA ARG A 183 -20.33 10.46 -26.25
C ARG A 183 -19.42 11.35 -27.10
N GLN A 184 -18.33 10.81 -27.62
CA GLN A 184 -17.61 11.46 -28.70
C GLN A 184 -18.58 11.60 -29.88
N ALA A 185 -18.78 12.84 -30.35
CA ALA A 185 -19.74 13.16 -31.41
C ALA A 185 -19.30 12.64 -32.80
N GLU A 186 -18.09 12.10 -32.91
CA GLU A 186 -17.49 11.68 -34.18
C GLU A 186 -17.27 10.17 -34.19
N MET A 187 -18.34 9.42 -34.35
CA MET A 187 -18.32 8.09 -34.95
C MET A 187 -19.45 8.06 -35.98
N ASN A 188 -19.10 8.24 -37.26
CA ASN A 188 -19.96 7.94 -38.40
C ASN A 188 -20.03 6.43 -38.63
#